data_AF-A0A443PEY5-F1
#
_entry.id   AF-A0A443PEY5-F1
#
_cell.length_a   1.000
_cell.length_b   1.000
_cell.length_c   1.000
_cell.angle_alpha   90.00
_cell.angle_beta   90.00
_cell.angle_gamma   90.00
#
_symmetry.space_group_name_H-M   'P 1'
#
loop_
_entity.id
_entity.type
_entity.pdbx_description
1 polymer ?
#
loop_
_entity_poly.entity_id
_entity_poly.type
_entity_poly.pdbx_seq_one_letter_code
_entity_poly.pdbx_strand_id
1 'polypeptide(L)'
;MAPKRGDGKRKSVWPAIKPKTDLKITPLKDTHLFTVQNFFTAAESKAFIETTESIGFVHQGSLGPTKGEAFRDNDRISLDDPVLAETIWESGLKRLFADIKIRGKVAVGLNPNIRFYGYKVGQKFGRHIDESVDLGEGRMTYYTLLIYLSGSSRSKGKMT
;
A
#
# COMPACT_ATOMS: atom_id res chain seq x y z
N MET A 1 -14.01 -23.98 30.27
CA MET A 1 -12.60 -23.76 29.87
C MET A 1 -12.57 -23.61 28.35
N ALA A 2 -12.29 -22.43 27.82
CA ALA A 2 -12.10 -22.23 26.39
C ALA A 2 -10.69 -22.70 26.00
N PRO A 3 -10.49 -23.33 24.82
CA PRO A 3 -9.17 -23.82 24.43
C PRO A 3 -8.26 -22.64 24.08
N LYS A 4 -7.04 -22.65 24.65
CA LYS A 4 -5.97 -21.73 24.26
C LYS A 4 -5.61 -22.01 22.81
N ARG A 5 -5.77 -21.01 21.93
CA ARG A 5 -5.22 -21.04 20.56
C ARG A 5 -3.70 -21.07 20.70
N GLY A 6 -3.07 -22.09 20.11
CA GLY A 6 -1.61 -22.24 20.13
C GLY A 6 -0.94 -21.13 19.32
N ASP A 7 0.00 -20.43 19.95
CA ASP A 7 0.93 -19.50 19.32
C ASP A 7 2.00 -20.28 18.54
N GLY A 8 1.59 -20.98 17.48
CA GLY A 8 2.51 -21.38 16.44
C GLY A 8 2.82 -20.14 15.61
N LYS A 9 3.93 -19.44 15.89
CA LYS A 9 4.44 -18.37 15.01
C LYS A 9 4.70 -18.97 13.62
N ARG A 10 3.70 -18.95 12.74
CA ARG A 10 3.91 -19.14 11.30
C ARG A 10 4.91 -18.07 10.89
N LYS A 11 6.02 -18.48 10.27
CA LYS A 11 6.92 -17.53 9.63
C LYS A 11 6.08 -16.73 8.63
N SER A 12 6.11 -15.40 8.76
CA SER A 12 5.48 -14.52 7.79
C SER A 12 6.04 -14.86 6.41
N VAL A 13 5.16 -14.96 5.41
CA VAL A 13 5.58 -15.11 4.01
C VAL A 13 6.21 -13.82 3.48
N TRP A 14 5.96 -12.69 4.16
CA TRP A 14 6.41 -11.38 3.73
C TRP A 14 7.85 -11.09 4.14
N PRO A 15 8.61 -10.34 3.31
CA PRO A 15 9.92 -9.85 3.67
C PRO A 15 9.90 -9.01 4.94
N ALA A 16 11.01 -9.01 5.67
CA ALA A 16 11.18 -8.12 6.82
C ALA A 16 11.23 -6.66 6.35
N ILE A 17 10.47 -5.80 7.05
CA ILE A 17 10.50 -4.34 6.85
C ILE A 17 11.35 -3.76 7.98
N LYS A 18 12.41 -3.03 7.64
CA LYS A 18 13.26 -2.39 8.65
C LYS A 18 12.59 -1.12 9.19
N PRO A 19 12.84 -0.74 10.45
CA PRO A 19 12.39 0.54 10.96
C PRO A 19 12.92 1.70 10.12
N LYS A 20 12.04 2.64 9.81
CA LYS A 20 12.29 3.89 9.12
C LYS A 20 12.31 4.98 10.18
N THR A 21 13.42 5.69 10.35
CA THR A 21 13.58 6.70 11.41
C THR A 21 13.48 8.13 10.89
N ASP A 22 13.72 8.33 9.59
CA ASP A 22 13.97 9.64 8.96
C ASP A 22 12.99 9.96 7.81
N LEU A 23 11.81 9.33 7.80
CA LEU A 23 10.77 9.62 6.81
C LEU A 23 10.39 11.11 6.82
N LYS A 24 10.34 11.69 5.63
CA LYS A 24 9.96 13.10 5.41
C LYS A 24 8.82 13.20 4.43
N ILE A 25 7.86 14.05 4.77
CA ILE A 25 6.74 14.42 3.91
C ILE A 25 7.20 15.48 2.93
N THR A 26 6.92 15.27 1.65
CA THR A 26 7.01 16.30 0.61
C THR A 26 5.59 16.63 0.14
N PRO A 27 4.99 17.74 0.60
CA PRO A 27 3.64 18.14 0.22
C PRO A 27 3.52 18.40 -1.28
N LEU A 28 2.42 17.92 -1.88
CA LEU A 28 2.02 18.28 -3.24
C LEU A 28 0.73 19.12 -3.22
N LYS A 29 -0.14 18.89 -2.23
CA LYS A 29 -1.33 19.69 -1.92
C LYS A 29 -1.61 19.60 -0.43
N ASP A 30 -1.00 20.49 0.34
CA ASP A 30 -1.06 20.52 1.81
C ASP A 30 -0.85 19.11 2.41
N THR A 31 -1.63 18.76 3.43
CA THR A 31 -1.67 17.40 3.96
C THR A 31 -2.52 16.46 3.11
N HIS A 32 -3.38 16.96 2.22
CA HIS A 32 -4.29 16.14 1.41
C HIS A 32 -3.61 15.29 0.34
N LEU A 33 -2.42 15.68 -0.13
CA LEU A 33 -1.61 14.90 -1.05
C LEU A 33 -0.14 15.20 -0.81
N PHE A 34 0.64 14.17 -0.54
CA PHE A 34 2.08 14.28 -0.34
C PHE A 34 2.78 12.99 -0.71
N THR A 35 4.10 13.07 -0.81
CA THR A 35 4.97 11.91 -1.06
C THR A 35 5.95 11.70 0.09
N VAL A 36 6.39 10.46 0.23
CA VAL A 36 7.45 10.06 1.18
C VAL A 36 8.48 9.30 0.37
N GLN A 37 9.68 9.88 0.27
CA GLN A 37 10.76 9.27 -0.50
C GLN A 37 11.43 8.17 0.31
N ASN A 38 11.93 7.14 -0.38
CA ASN A 38 12.71 6.04 0.19
C ASN A 38 12.01 5.28 1.34
N PHE A 39 10.67 5.17 1.30
CA PHE A 39 9.94 4.41 2.32
C PHE A 39 10.39 2.95 2.34
N PHE A 40 10.30 2.23 1.23
CA PHE A 40 11.01 0.97 1.05
C PHE A 40 12.35 1.20 0.36
N THR A 41 13.38 0.52 0.85
CA THR A 41 14.68 0.44 0.20
C THR A 41 14.57 -0.41 -1.06
N ALA A 42 15.52 -0.27 -1.99
CA ALA A 42 15.56 -1.10 -3.19
C ALA A 42 15.58 -2.61 -2.86
N ALA A 43 16.25 -3.02 -1.78
CA ALA A 43 16.31 -4.40 -1.34
C ALA A 43 14.96 -4.90 -0.81
N GLU A 44 14.26 -4.11 0.01
CA GLU A 44 12.91 -4.46 0.48
C GLU A 44 11.94 -4.53 -0.68
N SER A 45 11.93 -3.53 -1.57
CA SER A 45 11.07 -3.53 -2.74
C SER A 45 11.30 -4.77 -3.63
N LYS A 46 12.56 -5.14 -3.89
CA LYS A 46 12.91 -6.35 -4.63
C LYS A 46 12.39 -7.62 -3.95
N ALA A 47 12.58 -7.75 -2.64
CA ALA A 47 12.09 -8.91 -1.89
C ALA A 47 10.56 -9.01 -1.92
N PHE A 48 9.84 -7.88 -1.85
CA PHE A 48 8.38 -7.87 -1.97
C PHE A 48 7.94 -8.29 -3.37
N ILE A 49 8.61 -7.79 -4.42
CA ILE A 49 8.35 -8.20 -5.80
C ILE A 49 8.51 -9.71 -5.95
N GLU A 50 9.66 -10.27 -5.58
CA GLU A 50 9.94 -11.71 -5.65
C GLU A 50 8.91 -12.54 -4.88
N THR A 51 8.52 -12.08 -3.69
CA THR A 51 7.48 -12.74 -2.88
C THR A 51 6.14 -12.73 -3.61
N THR A 52 5.71 -11.58 -4.14
CA THR A 52 4.42 -11.48 -4.85
C THR A 52 4.39 -12.26 -6.16
N GLU A 53 5.50 -12.29 -6.90
CA GLU A 53 5.64 -13.11 -8.12
C GLU A 53 5.54 -14.60 -7.78
N SER A 54 6.11 -15.04 -6.65
CA SER A 54 6.02 -16.43 -6.19
C SER A 54 4.61 -16.83 -5.73
N ILE A 55 3.85 -15.88 -5.16
CA ILE A 55 2.43 -16.08 -4.79
C ILE A 55 1.57 -16.19 -6.06
N GLY A 56 1.91 -15.43 -7.10
CA GLY A 56 1.20 -15.40 -8.36
C GLY A 56 0.08 -14.35 -8.37
N PHE A 57 0.06 -13.53 -9.41
CA PHE A 57 -0.99 -12.55 -9.63
C PHE A 57 -2.15 -13.12 -10.43
N VAL A 58 -3.35 -12.60 -10.18
CA VAL A 58 -4.54 -12.89 -10.97
C VAL A 58 -4.85 -11.70 -11.87
N HIS A 59 -4.98 -11.94 -13.16
CA HIS A 59 -5.37 -10.91 -14.11
C HIS A 59 -6.78 -10.37 -13.79
N GLN A 60 -6.92 -9.05 -13.82
CA GLN A 60 -8.17 -8.31 -13.60
C GLN A 60 -8.43 -7.43 -14.81
N GLY A 61 -9.23 -7.96 -15.73
CA GLY A 61 -9.75 -7.23 -16.89
C GLY A 61 -11.21 -6.85 -16.69
N SER A 62 -11.56 -5.60 -17.00
CA SER A 62 -12.96 -5.18 -17.19
C SER A 62 -13.29 -5.15 -18.68
N LEU A 63 -14.51 -5.56 -19.06
CA LEU A 63 -15.00 -5.45 -20.45
C LEU A 63 -15.17 -3.99 -20.93
N GLY A 64 -14.99 -3.02 -20.03
CA GLY A 64 -15.12 -1.59 -20.23
C GLY A 64 -15.50 -0.93 -18.89
N PRO A 65 -15.48 0.40 -18.77
CA PRO A 65 -16.09 1.05 -17.64
C PRO A 65 -17.62 0.85 -17.74
N THR A 66 -18.17 -0.13 -17.01
CA THR A 66 -19.59 -0.14 -16.69
C THR A 66 -19.92 1.20 -16.04
N LYS A 67 -21.14 1.74 -16.20
CA LYS A 67 -21.47 3.08 -15.67
C LYS A 67 -21.21 3.15 -14.16
N GLY A 68 -20.13 3.83 -13.75
CA GLY A 68 -19.69 3.96 -12.35
C GLY A 68 -18.44 3.15 -11.98
N GLU A 69 -17.95 2.27 -12.86
CA GLU A 69 -16.74 1.47 -12.63
C GLU A 69 -15.57 2.00 -13.46
N ALA A 70 -14.37 2.07 -12.86
CA ALA A 70 -13.18 2.35 -13.63
C ALA A 70 -12.77 1.16 -14.48
N PHE A 71 -12.34 1.45 -15.71
CA PHE A 71 -11.66 0.50 -16.57
C PHE A 71 -10.47 -0.13 -15.83
N ARG A 72 -10.38 -1.46 -15.80
CA ARG A 72 -9.28 -2.21 -15.18
C ARG A 72 -8.64 -3.12 -16.22
N ASP A 73 -7.33 -3.01 -16.30
CA ASP A 73 -6.46 -3.99 -16.93
C ASP A 73 -5.17 -4.00 -16.11
N ASN A 74 -5.07 -4.95 -15.18
CA ASN A 74 -3.89 -5.17 -14.37
C ASN A 74 -3.85 -6.57 -13.79
N ASP A 75 -2.67 -6.98 -13.31
CA ASP A 75 -2.49 -8.21 -12.55
C ASP A 75 -2.57 -7.85 -11.05
N ARG A 76 -3.36 -8.57 -10.25
CA ARG A 76 -3.63 -8.20 -8.84
C ARG A 76 -3.49 -9.38 -7.88
N ILE A 77 -2.93 -9.10 -6.71
CA ILE A 77 -3.11 -9.90 -5.49
C ILE A 77 -3.93 -9.05 -4.51
N SER A 78 -4.93 -9.64 -3.88
CA SER A 78 -5.73 -8.99 -2.83
C SER A 78 -5.88 -9.96 -1.67
N LEU A 79 -5.55 -9.50 -0.47
CA LEU A 79 -5.60 -10.31 0.73
C LEU A 79 -5.94 -9.45 1.94
N ASP A 80 -6.50 -10.10 2.96
CA ASP A 80 -6.69 -9.51 4.28
C ASP A 80 -5.56 -10.01 5.18
N ASP A 81 -4.64 -9.11 5.53
CA ASP A 81 -3.48 -9.42 6.37
C ASP A 81 -3.23 -8.30 7.39
N PRO A 82 -3.84 -8.41 8.58
CA PRO A 82 -3.65 -7.41 9.63
C PRO A 82 -2.21 -7.37 10.16
N VAL A 83 -1.45 -8.47 10.07
CA VAL A 83 -0.07 -8.53 10.57
C VAL A 83 0.86 -7.75 9.65
N LEU A 84 0.73 -7.91 8.33
CA LEU A 84 1.49 -7.10 7.38
C LEU A 84 1.09 -5.62 7.47
N ALA A 85 -0.20 -5.32 7.59
CA ALA A 85 -0.70 -3.95 7.73
C ALA A 85 -0.11 -3.26 8.97
N GLU A 86 -0.12 -3.93 10.12
CA GLU A 86 0.50 -3.44 11.34
C GLU A 86 2.02 -3.29 11.20
N THR A 87 2.69 -4.26 10.56
CA THR A 87 4.15 -4.21 10.33
C THR A 87 4.53 -2.99 9.49
N ILE A 88 3.81 -2.70 8.41
CA ILE A 88 4.02 -1.51 7.57
C ILE A 88 3.75 -0.23 8.38
N TRP A 89 2.67 -0.20 9.16
CA TRP A 89 2.29 0.95 9.98
C TRP A 89 3.36 1.30 11.02
N GLU A 90 3.80 0.32 11.80
CA GLU A 90 4.78 0.47 12.87
C GLU A 90 6.21 0.69 12.34
N SER A 91 6.48 0.36 11.06
CA SER A 91 7.79 0.59 10.45
C SER A 91 8.21 2.07 10.43
N GLY A 92 7.27 3.00 10.56
CA GLY A 92 7.59 4.44 10.64
C GLY A 92 6.44 5.36 10.25
N LEU A 93 5.41 4.83 9.59
CA LEU A 93 4.22 5.61 9.20
C LEU A 93 3.48 6.14 10.41
N LYS A 94 3.35 5.34 11.49
CA LYS A 94 2.72 5.79 12.74
C LYS A 94 3.30 7.10 13.26
N ARG A 95 4.63 7.20 13.30
CA ARG A 95 5.33 8.43 13.71
C ARG A 95 5.13 9.54 12.69
N LEU A 96 5.22 9.22 11.39
CA LEU A 96 5.02 10.19 10.31
C LEU A 96 3.65 10.86 10.37
N PHE A 97 2.61 10.11 10.77
CA PHE A 97 1.24 10.58 10.86
C PHE A 97 0.85 11.13 12.24
N ALA A 98 1.74 11.10 13.23
CA ALA A 98 1.43 11.52 14.61
C ALA A 98 0.89 12.96 14.69
N ASP A 99 1.42 13.85 13.86
CA ASP A 99 1.04 15.28 13.83
C ASP A 99 0.05 15.63 12.71
N ILE A 100 -0.43 14.64 11.95
CA ILE A 100 -1.37 14.87 10.85
C ILE A 100 -2.80 14.65 11.36
N LYS A 101 -3.58 15.74 11.37
CA LYS A 101 -5.01 15.71 11.64
C LYS A 101 -5.81 15.98 10.38
N ILE A 102 -6.83 15.17 10.13
CA ILE A 102 -7.73 15.32 8.98
C ILE A 102 -9.14 15.46 9.53
N ARG A 103 -9.77 16.63 9.32
CA ARG A 103 -11.14 16.89 9.80
C ARG A 103 -11.31 16.51 11.28
N GLY A 104 -10.32 16.86 12.11
CA GLY A 104 -10.28 16.55 13.54
C GLY A 104 -9.92 15.10 13.92
N LYS A 105 -9.70 14.20 12.94
CA LYS A 105 -9.35 12.80 13.17
C LYS A 105 -7.84 12.56 13.04
N VAL A 106 -7.35 11.54 13.73
CA VAL A 106 -5.97 11.06 13.65
C VAL A 106 -5.92 9.69 12.99
N ALA A 107 -4.84 9.39 12.26
CA ALA A 107 -4.64 8.06 11.70
C ALA A 107 -4.24 7.10 12.82
N VAL A 108 -4.83 5.90 12.83
CA VAL A 108 -4.62 4.88 13.88
C VAL A 108 -4.01 3.58 13.35
N GLY A 109 -3.89 3.43 12.04
CA GLY A 109 -3.43 2.20 11.39
C GLY A 109 -3.69 2.20 9.89
N LEU A 110 -3.46 1.05 9.27
CA LEU A 110 -3.81 0.77 7.88
C LEU A 110 -5.03 -0.15 7.80
N ASN A 111 -5.76 -0.10 6.68
CA ASN A 111 -6.76 -1.11 6.35
C ASN A 111 -6.05 -2.47 6.12
N PRO A 112 -6.47 -3.57 6.75
CA PRO A 112 -5.85 -4.89 6.56
C PRO A 112 -6.01 -5.45 5.14
N ASN A 113 -6.93 -4.90 4.34
CA ASN A 113 -7.06 -5.25 2.93
C ASN A 113 -5.90 -4.67 2.11
N ILE A 114 -4.86 -5.47 1.93
CA ILE A 114 -3.65 -5.12 1.17
C ILE A 114 -3.78 -5.63 -0.26
N ARG A 115 -3.39 -4.78 -1.22
CA ARG A 115 -3.44 -5.08 -2.65
C ARG A 115 -2.07 -4.82 -3.27
N PHE A 116 -1.57 -5.81 -4.00
CA PHE A 116 -0.42 -5.66 -4.87
C PHE A 116 -0.91 -5.61 -6.30
N TYR A 117 -0.35 -4.68 -7.07
CA TYR A 117 -0.70 -4.49 -8.47
C TYR A 117 0.55 -4.67 -9.34
N GLY A 118 0.49 -5.62 -10.26
CA GLY A 118 1.44 -5.80 -11.35
C GLY A 118 0.91 -5.18 -12.63
N TYR A 119 1.76 -4.46 -13.35
CA TYR A 119 1.44 -3.87 -14.65
C TYR A 119 2.48 -4.27 -15.68
N LYS A 120 2.03 -4.83 -16.78
CA LYS A 120 2.79 -5.05 -18.01
C LYS A 120 2.58 -3.88 -18.97
N VAL A 121 3.43 -3.78 -19.98
CA VAL A 121 3.29 -2.74 -21.03
C VAL A 121 1.90 -2.83 -21.65
N GLY A 122 1.18 -1.70 -21.69
CA GLY A 122 -0.19 -1.59 -22.22
C GLY A 122 -1.29 -1.67 -21.17
N GLN A 123 -1.03 -2.28 -20.02
CA GLN A 123 -1.98 -2.38 -18.91
C GLN A 123 -2.20 -1.03 -18.22
N LYS A 124 -3.40 -0.79 -17.71
CA LYS A 124 -3.75 0.47 -17.04
C LYS A 124 -4.97 0.32 -16.13
N PHE A 125 -5.03 1.18 -15.12
CA PHE A 125 -6.22 1.38 -14.31
C PHE A 125 -6.77 2.79 -14.56
N GLY A 126 -8.02 2.88 -15.00
CA GLY A 126 -8.70 4.14 -15.28
C GLY A 126 -8.90 5.01 -14.04
N ARG A 127 -9.15 6.31 -14.27
CA ARG A 127 -9.43 7.29 -13.20
C ARG A 127 -10.67 6.87 -12.40
N HIS A 128 -10.58 6.93 -11.08
CA HIS A 128 -11.67 6.65 -10.14
C HIS A 128 -11.47 7.43 -8.84
N ILE A 129 -12.49 7.36 -7.98
CA ILE A 129 -12.44 7.76 -6.58
C ILE A 129 -12.42 6.46 -5.78
N ASP A 130 -11.49 6.35 -4.83
CA ASP A 130 -11.49 5.24 -3.87
C ASP A 130 -12.66 5.40 -2.89
N GLU A 131 -13.40 4.32 -2.67
CA GLU A 131 -14.45 4.31 -1.65
C GLU A 131 -13.86 4.28 -0.24
N SER A 132 -14.48 5.02 0.67
CA SER A 132 -14.20 4.89 2.10
C SER A 132 -14.76 3.56 2.61
N VAL A 133 -13.95 2.87 3.42
CA VAL A 133 -14.30 1.60 4.05
C VAL A 133 -14.49 1.83 5.55
N ASP A 134 -15.63 1.42 6.08
CA ASP A 134 -15.88 1.33 7.52
C ASP A 134 -15.24 0.05 8.07
N LEU A 135 -14.33 0.21 9.03
CA LEU A 135 -13.60 -0.87 9.69
C LEU A 135 -14.18 -1.20 11.09
N GLY A 136 -15.34 -0.64 11.42
CA GLY A 136 -15.97 -0.74 12.72
C GLY A 136 -15.26 0.09 13.80
N GLU A 137 -15.89 0.18 14.97
CA GLU A 137 -15.34 0.87 16.15
C GLU A 137 -15.00 2.36 15.88
N GLY A 138 -15.76 2.99 14.98
CA GLY A 138 -15.55 4.39 14.59
C GLY A 138 -14.34 4.63 13.67
N ARG A 139 -13.70 3.57 13.15
CA ARG A 139 -12.58 3.67 12.21
C ARG A 139 -13.07 3.64 10.77
N MET A 140 -12.62 4.59 9.96
CA MET A 140 -12.86 4.60 8.51
C MET A 140 -11.59 4.95 7.74
N THR A 141 -11.49 4.53 6.48
CA THR A 141 -10.40 4.94 5.58
C THR A 141 -10.62 6.36 5.04
N TYR A 142 -9.55 7.17 5.11
CA TYR A 142 -9.52 8.56 4.62
C TYR A 142 -8.37 8.84 3.64
N TYR A 143 -7.25 8.12 3.77
CA TYR A 143 -6.14 8.17 2.82
C TYR A 143 -5.98 6.83 2.10
N THR A 144 -5.53 6.93 0.86
CA THR A 144 -4.95 5.81 0.12
C THR A 144 -3.42 5.90 0.25
N LEU A 145 -2.79 4.81 0.68
CA LEU A 145 -1.33 4.66 0.66
C LEU A 145 -0.94 3.87 -0.59
N LEU A 146 -0.10 4.48 -1.43
CA LEU A 146 0.53 3.82 -2.57
C LEU A 146 2.03 3.71 -2.31
N ILE A 147 2.53 2.48 -2.24
CA ILE A 147 3.97 2.19 -2.15
C ILE A 147 4.42 1.66 -3.50
N TYR A 148 5.30 2.41 -4.16
CA TYR A 148 5.88 2.00 -5.45
C TYR A 148 7.05 1.06 -5.22
N LEU A 149 6.91 -0.19 -5.64
CA LEU A 149 7.94 -1.22 -5.50
C LEU A 149 8.90 -1.26 -6.69
N SER A 150 8.43 -0.87 -7.87
CA SER A 150 9.21 -0.81 -9.10
C SER A 150 9.01 0.54 -9.80
N GLY A 151 9.94 0.86 -10.68
CA GLY A 151 9.89 2.07 -11.50
C GLY A 151 11.23 2.28 -12.19
N SER A 152 11.21 2.86 -13.39
CA SER A 152 12.43 3.33 -14.02
C SER A 152 12.79 4.70 -13.46
N SER A 153 14.02 4.87 -13.00
CA SER A 153 14.57 6.22 -12.96
C SER A 153 14.58 6.71 -14.40
N ARG A 154 13.83 7.77 -14.70
CA ARG A 154 14.16 8.54 -15.89
C ARG A 154 15.58 9.04 -15.65
N SER A 155 16.55 8.49 -16.35
CA SER A 155 17.83 9.17 -16.53
C SER A 155 17.47 10.58 -16.98
N LYS A 156 17.90 11.59 -16.22
CA LYS A 156 17.78 12.99 -16.64
C LYS A 156 18.43 13.04 -18.02
N GLY A 157 17.62 13.18 -19.07
CA GLY A 157 18.13 13.51 -20.39
C GLY A 157 19.04 14.70 -20.21
N LYS A 158 20.30 14.60 -20.65
CA LYS A 158 21.17 15.75 -20.78
C LYS A 158 20.38 16.78 -21.59
N MET A 159 20.04 17.91 -20.97
CA MET A 159 19.80 19.12 -21.73
C MET A 159 21.17 19.50 -22.30
N THR A 160 21.40 19.13 -23.56
CA THR A 160 22.36 19.77 -24.43
C THR A 160 21.63 20.79 -25.27
#